data_AF-A0A7W0Q7L1-F1
#
_entry.id   AF-A0A7W0Q7L1-F1
#
_cell.length_a   1.000
_cell.length_b   1.000
_cell.length_c   1.000
_cell.angle_alpha   90.00
_cell.angle_beta   90.00
_cell.angle_gamma   90.00
#
_symmetry.space_group_name_H-M   'P 1'
#
loop_
_entity.id
_entity.type
_entity.pdbx_description
1 polymer ?
#
loop_
_entity_poly.entity_id
_entity_poly.type
_entity_poly.pdbx_seq_one_letter_code
_entity_poly.pdbx_strand_id
1 'polypeptide(L)'
;MIIDHERPEQLIGELLATTTSELLRVIDTWCADNPGCVSPLGSCELDPLDEEELEAAGREGRPAFMFIDEEPLPPPHADIWVYGDPVEVRANGRAIPRLKVLTDAPEPPSAFPDGSHAQIGRSDQLRAATWLVRALRDRARIYETLVRGIVELRPGIAVIHEPKGVAPLQLAELVTRTKLDIEVVRRSASVLRFQTPAVIVAGVLQGDQLSFRRA
;
A
#
# COMPACT_ATOMS: atom_id res chain seq x y z
N MET A 1 -16.58 5.89 -9.73
CA MET A 1 -15.34 5.39 -10.36
C MET A 1 -15.56 3.90 -10.49
N ILE A 2 -15.72 3.41 -11.72
CA ILE A 2 -15.94 1.98 -11.97
C ILE A 2 -14.54 1.38 -12.09
N ILE A 3 -14.18 0.51 -11.14
CA ILE A 3 -12.89 -0.18 -11.15
C ILE A 3 -12.98 -1.27 -12.21
N ASP A 4 -12.18 -1.19 -13.26
CA ASP A 4 -12.11 -2.24 -14.27
C ASP A 4 -11.39 -3.45 -13.65
N HIS A 5 -12.14 -4.50 -13.33
CA HIS A 5 -11.65 -5.70 -12.65
C HIS A 5 -10.86 -6.64 -13.57
N GLU A 6 -10.73 -6.34 -14.87
CA GLU A 6 -10.05 -7.21 -15.83
C GLU A 6 -8.53 -6.96 -15.94
N ARG A 7 -8.01 -5.85 -15.38
CA ARG A 7 -6.60 -5.45 -15.54
C ARG A 7 -5.90 -5.14 -14.22
N PRO A 8 -5.14 -6.09 -13.64
CA PRO A 8 -4.48 -5.89 -12.35
C PRO A 8 -3.50 -4.72 -12.32
N GLU A 9 -2.85 -4.40 -13.44
CA GLU A 9 -1.99 -3.23 -13.59
C GLU A 9 -2.72 -1.88 -13.48
N GLN A 10 -4.02 -1.83 -13.83
CA GLN A 10 -4.82 -0.63 -13.66
C GLN A 10 -5.19 -0.42 -12.19
N LEU A 11 -5.59 -1.51 -11.51
CA LEU A 11 -5.93 -1.47 -10.09
C LEU A 11 -4.77 -0.97 -9.24
N ILE A 12 -3.55 -1.48 -9.44
CA ILE A 12 -2.38 -0.99 -8.68
C ILE A 12 -2.09 0.47 -9.01
N GLY A 13 -2.18 0.88 -10.28
CA GLY A 13 -1.96 2.26 -10.70
C GLY A 13 -2.94 3.25 -10.08
N GLU A 14 -4.20 2.86 -9.92
CA GLU A 14 -5.24 3.62 -9.23
C GLU A 14 -4.97 3.66 -7.73
N LEU A 15 -4.70 2.51 -7.10
CA LEU A 15 -4.41 2.44 -5.68
C LEU A 15 -3.20 3.32 -5.35
N LEU A 16 -2.10 3.28 -6.09
CA LEU A 16 -0.93 4.12 -5.83
C LEU A 16 -1.22 5.64 -5.81
N ALA A 17 -2.26 6.09 -6.50
CA ALA A 17 -2.66 7.50 -6.60
C ALA A 17 -3.77 7.91 -5.62
N THR A 18 -4.23 7.02 -4.75
CA THR A 18 -5.28 7.32 -3.75
C THR A 18 -4.67 7.65 -2.39
N THR A 19 -5.22 8.62 -1.67
CA THR A 19 -4.82 8.86 -0.27
C THR A 19 -5.26 7.71 0.65
N THR A 20 -4.66 7.56 1.83
CA THR A 20 -5.07 6.57 2.84
C THR A 20 -6.58 6.63 3.16
N SER A 21 -7.14 7.84 3.26
CA SER A 21 -8.57 8.03 3.53
C SER A 21 -9.45 7.60 2.36
N GLU A 22 -9.01 7.83 1.13
CA GLU A 22 -9.73 7.39 -0.07
C GLU A 22 -9.59 5.89 -0.31
N LEU A 23 -8.45 5.31 0.05
CA LEU A 23 -8.18 3.88 -0.05
C LEU A 23 -9.23 3.05 0.69
N LEU A 24 -9.56 3.44 1.93
CA LEU A 24 -10.60 2.76 2.72
C LEU A 24 -11.96 2.79 1.99
N ARG A 25 -12.33 3.94 1.43
CA ARG A 25 -13.57 4.09 0.66
C ARG A 25 -13.57 3.25 -0.62
N VAL A 26 -12.43 3.16 -1.31
CA VAL A 26 -12.26 2.32 -2.51
C VAL A 26 -12.45 0.85 -2.15
N ILE A 27 -11.85 0.40 -1.04
CA ILE A 27 -11.99 -0.97 -0.54
C ILE A 27 -13.45 -1.25 -0.13
N ASP A 28 -14.10 -0.34 0.60
CA ASP A 28 -15.51 -0.50 1.00
C ASP A 28 -16.44 -0.63 -0.22
N THR A 29 -16.20 0.19 -1.25
CA THR A 29 -16.95 0.11 -2.51
C THR A 29 -16.71 -1.24 -3.19
N TRP A 30 -15.46 -1.66 -3.28
CA TRP A 30 -15.09 -2.95 -3.87
C TRP A 30 -15.74 -4.14 -3.11
N CYS A 31 -15.75 -4.09 -1.78
CA CYS A 31 -16.37 -5.11 -0.92
C CYS A 31 -17.89 -5.16 -1.08
N ALA A 32 -18.55 -4.02 -1.34
CA ALA A 32 -19.98 -3.98 -1.63
C ALA A 32 -20.30 -4.67 -2.97
N ASP A 33 -19.41 -4.52 -3.96
CA ASP A 33 -19.55 -5.16 -5.28
C ASP A 33 -19.13 -6.64 -5.27
N ASN A 34 -18.31 -7.05 -4.30
CA ASN A 34 -17.74 -8.40 -4.17
C ASN A 34 -17.94 -8.98 -2.75
N PRO A 35 -19.20 -9.13 -2.29
CA PRO A 35 -19.50 -9.53 -0.92
C PRO A 35 -18.90 -10.90 -0.59
N GLY A 36 -18.25 -11.00 0.57
CA GLY A 36 -17.69 -12.26 1.08
C GLY A 36 -16.47 -12.78 0.30
N CYS A 37 -15.84 -11.96 -0.54
CA CYS A 37 -14.63 -12.35 -1.27
C CYS A 37 -13.34 -12.07 -0.50
N VAL A 38 -13.36 -11.07 0.40
CA VAL A 38 -12.23 -10.72 1.27
C VAL A 38 -12.68 -10.47 2.70
N SER A 39 -11.76 -10.57 3.65
CA SER A 39 -11.93 -10.16 5.04
C SER A 39 -10.68 -9.44 5.53
N PRO A 40 -10.77 -8.50 6.48
CA PRO A 40 -9.60 -8.05 7.23
C PRO A 40 -8.85 -9.23 7.84
N LEU A 41 -7.52 -9.14 7.81
CA LEU A 41 -6.63 -10.08 8.50
C LEU A 41 -6.61 -9.75 10.00
N GLY A 42 -6.75 -10.76 10.85
CA GLY A 42 -6.69 -10.57 12.31
C GLY A 42 -5.28 -10.24 12.83
N SER A 43 -5.18 -9.65 14.03
CA SER A 43 -3.93 -9.17 14.64
C SER A 43 -2.88 -10.24 14.96
N CYS A 44 -3.21 -11.52 14.79
CA CYS A 44 -2.31 -12.66 14.96
C CYS A 44 -2.54 -13.71 13.86
N GLU A 45 -3.33 -13.36 12.84
CA GLU A 45 -3.58 -14.25 11.73
C GLU A 45 -2.42 -14.13 10.75
N LEU A 46 -1.91 -15.28 10.32
CA LEU A 46 -0.82 -15.33 9.36
C LEU A 46 -1.35 -14.98 7.97
N ASP A 47 -0.75 -13.99 7.31
CA ASP A 47 -1.03 -13.72 5.91
C ASP A 47 -0.39 -14.85 5.08
N PRO A 48 -1.14 -15.59 4.24
CA PRO A 48 -0.55 -16.58 3.35
C PRO A 48 0.55 -16.00 2.44
N LEU A 49 0.46 -14.71 2.09
CA LEU A 49 1.49 -14.02 1.31
C LEU A 49 2.72 -13.64 2.14
N ASP A 50 2.64 -13.66 3.48
CA ASP A 50 3.81 -13.51 4.35
C ASP A 50 4.63 -14.80 4.38
N GLU A 51 4.01 -15.99 4.39
CA GLU A 51 4.74 -17.27 4.30
C GLU A 51 5.52 -17.39 2.99
N GLU A 52 4.83 -17.17 1.86
CA GLU A 52 5.47 -17.19 0.53
C GLU A 52 6.64 -16.20 0.44
N GLU A 53 6.47 -15.02 1.06
CA GLU A 53 7.49 -13.98 1.08
C GLU A 53 8.68 -14.35 1.98
N LEU A 54 8.45 -14.95 3.14
CA LEU A 54 9.50 -15.45 4.03
C LEU A 54 10.34 -16.54 3.34
N GLU A 55 9.69 -17.47 2.66
CA GLU A 55 10.37 -18.53 1.90
C GLU A 55 11.17 -17.96 0.72
N ALA A 56 10.58 -17.04 -0.05
CA ALA A 56 11.26 -16.39 -1.17
C ALA A 56 12.47 -15.58 -0.69
N ALA A 57 12.29 -14.76 0.34
CA ALA A 57 13.35 -13.93 0.91
C ALA A 57 14.49 -14.77 1.49
N GLY A 58 14.16 -15.89 2.16
CA GLY A 58 15.14 -16.85 2.66
C GLY A 58 15.98 -17.49 1.54
N ARG A 59 15.36 -17.85 0.41
CA ARG A 59 16.08 -18.36 -0.77
C ARG A 59 16.99 -17.32 -1.42
N GLU A 60 16.59 -16.05 -1.38
CA GLU A 60 17.30 -14.94 -2.02
C GLU A 60 18.32 -14.25 -1.09
N GLY A 61 18.38 -14.62 0.18
CA GLY A 61 19.29 -14.02 1.16
C GLY A 61 18.98 -12.55 1.46
N ARG A 62 17.71 -12.14 1.34
CA ARG A 62 17.25 -10.77 1.62
C ARG A 62 16.26 -10.76 2.79
N PRO A 63 16.03 -9.61 3.46
CA PRO A 63 14.93 -9.51 4.41
C PRO A 63 13.58 -9.69 3.70
N ALA A 64 12.66 -10.37 4.36
CA ALA A 64 11.28 -10.50 3.92
C ALA A 64 10.54 -9.17 4.09
N PHE A 65 9.66 -8.84 3.15
CA PHE A 65 8.70 -7.77 3.36
C PHE A 65 7.61 -8.25 4.31
N MET A 66 7.40 -7.53 5.41
CA MET A 66 6.40 -7.83 6.43
C MET A 66 5.77 -6.52 6.90
N PHE A 67 4.47 -6.53 7.16
CA PHE A 67 3.82 -5.43 7.87
C PHE A 67 4.27 -5.41 9.33
N ILE A 68 4.34 -4.21 9.93
CA ILE A 68 4.51 -4.09 11.38
C ILE A 68 3.14 -4.17 12.06
N ASP A 69 2.98 -5.15 12.94
CA ASP A 69 1.84 -5.25 13.87
C ASP A 69 2.24 -5.08 15.35
N GLU A 70 3.53 -4.83 15.63
CA GLU A 70 4.05 -4.71 16.99
C GLU A 70 4.10 -3.25 17.48
N GLU A 71 3.79 -3.03 18.76
CA GLU A 71 3.78 -1.71 19.38
C GLU A 71 5.18 -1.14 19.62
N PRO A 72 5.39 0.19 19.54
CA PRO A 72 4.38 1.24 19.36
C PRO A 72 3.88 1.37 17.92
N LEU A 73 2.57 1.27 17.73
CA LEU A 73 1.98 1.31 16.39
C LEU A 73 1.89 2.76 15.86
N PRO A 74 2.31 3.02 14.62
CA PRO A 74 2.12 4.32 13.97
C PRO A 74 0.63 4.70 13.86
N PRO A 75 0.30 6.00 13.81
CA PRO A 75 -1.07 6.45 13.61
C PRO A 75 -1.63 5.98 12.26
N PRO A 76 -2.94 5.71 12.13
CA PRO A 76 -3.55 5.13 10.92
C PRO A 76 -3.56 6.08 9.70
N HIS A 77 -3.01 7.29 9.83
CA HIS A 77 -3.00 8.31 8.77
C HIS A 77 -1.66 8.42 8.04
N ALA A 78 -0.67 7.62 8.42
CA ALA A 78 0.63 7.53 7.78
C ALA A 78 0.81 6.14 7.19
N ASP A 79 1.06 6.05 5.88
CA ASP A 79 1.18 4.78 5.17
C ASP A 79 2.45 4.02 5.56
N ILE A 80 3.51 4.76 5.88
CA ILE A 80 4.84 4.24 6.22
C ILE A 80 5.28 4.78 7.59
N TRP A 81 5.99 3.97 8.35
CA TRP A 81 6.65 4.33 9.59
C TRP A 81 8.18 4.32 9.41
N VAL A 82 8.82 5.41 9.84
CA VAL A 82 10.27 5.59 9.87
C VAL A 82 10.70 5.67 11.34
N TYR A 83 11.54 4.75 11.78
CA TYR A 83 11.92 4.59 13.19
C TYR A 83 13.30 3.93 13.34
N GLY A 84 13.79 3.79 14.58
CA GLY A 84 15.01 3.04 14.89
C GLY A 84 16.33 3.76 14.61
N ASP A 85 17.41 3.17 15.11
CA ASP A 85 18.80 3.51 14.83
C ASP A 85 19.61 2.19 14.74
N PRO A 86 19.95 1.69 13.54
CA PRO A 86 19.85 2.35 12.24
C PRO A 86 18.41 2.58 11.78
N VAL A 87 18.21 3.57 10.90
CA VAL A 87 16.86 3.94 10.42
C VAL A 87 16.22 2.80 9.65
N GLU A 88 15.04 2.43 10.12
CA GLU A 88 14.14 1.47 9.52
C GLU A 88 12.93 2.17 8.89
N VAL A 89 12.49 1.60 7.77
CA VAL A 89 11.31 2.04 7.03
C VAL A 89 10.42 0.82 6.86
N ARG A 90 9.16 0.91 7.27
CA ARG A 90 8.18 -0.18 7.15
C ARG A 90 6.77 0.32 6.89
N ALA A 91 5.97 -0.50 6.20
CA ALA A 91 4.58 -0.25 5.92
C ALA A 91 3.74 -0.35 7.20
N ASN A 92 2.81 0.58 7.33
CA ASN A 92 1.87 0.63 8.44
C ASN A 92 0.63 -0.19 8.08
N GLY A 93 0.50 -1.39 8.67
CA GLY A 93 -0.67 -2.26 8.48
C GLY A 93 -2.00 -1.65 8.97
N ARG A 94 -1.96 -0.56 9.77
CA ARG A 94 -3.17 0.18 10.19
C ARG A 94 -3.63 1.21 9.17
N ALA A 95 -2.73 1.69 8.33
CA ALA A 95 -3.03 2.66 7.28
C ALA A 95 -3.33 1.97 5.94
N ILE A 96 -2.60 0.91 5.63
CA ILE A 96 -2.82 0.06 4.46
C ILE A 96 -3.50 -1.23 4.93
N PRO A 97 -4.80 -1.43 4.65
CA PRO A 97 -5.53 -2.58 5.15
C PRO A 97 -4.93 -3.89 4.67
N ARG A 98 -4.74 -4.83 5.59
CA ARG A 98 -4.37 -6.21 5.29
C ARG A 98 -5.64 -7.03 5.13
N LEU A 99 -5.80 -7.62 3.96
CA LEU A 99 -6.97 -8.41 3.59
C LEU A 99 -6.54 -9.83 3.23
N LYS A 100 -7.39 -10.80 3.54
CA LYS A 100 -7.26 -12.19 3.06
C LYS A 100 -8.40 -12.52 2.11
N VAL A 101 -8.13 -13.38 1.13
CA VAL A 101 -9.16 -13.93 0.23
C VAL A 101 -9.94 -15.03 0.96
N LEU A 102 -11.26 -14.97 0.90
CA LEU A 102 -12.14 -16.00 1.47
C LEU A 102 -12.51 -17.02 0.39
N THR A 103 -11.73 -18.10 0.27
CA THR A 103 -11.99 -19.17 -0.70
C THR A 103 -13.23 -19.99 -0.37
N ASP A 104 -13.53 -20.15 0.92
CA ASP A 104 -14.56 -21.07 1.41
C ASP A 104 -15.88 -20.37 1.76
N ALA A 105 -16.01 -19.07 1.46
CA ALA A 105 -17.24 -18.35 1.76
C ALA A 105 -18.40 -18.87 0.88
N PRO A 106 -19.60 -19.05 1.47
CA PRO A 106 -20.77 -19.53 0.74
C PRO A 106 -21.09 -18.60 -0.42
N GLU A 107 -21.51 -19.16 -1.56
CA GLU A 107 -21.93 -18.35 -2.70
C GLU A 107 -23.07 -17.41 -2.27
N PRO A 108 -22.97 -16.10 -2.59
CA PRO A 108 -24.06 -15.20 -2.29
C PRO A 108 -25.33 -15.68 -3.01
N PRO A 109 -26.51 -15.62 -2.37
CA PRO A 109 -27.75 -16.00 -3.02
C PRO A 109 -27.94 -15.16 -4.28
N SER A 110 -28.29 -15.81 -5.40
CA SER A 110 -28.58 -15.11 -6.64
C SER A 110 -29.61 -14.02 -6.39
N ALA A 111 -29.25 -12.75 -6.62
CA ALA A 111 -30.16 -11.62 -6.49
C ALA A 111 -31.28 -11.62 -7.55
N PHE A 112 -31.14 -12.46 -8.59
CA PHE A 112 -32.04 -12.49 -9.74
C PHE A 112 -32.43 -13.95 -10.08
N PRO A 113 -33.72 -14.32 -9.99
CA PRO A 113 -34.20 -15.67 -10.28
C PRO A 113 -34.23 -16.00 -11.79
N ASP A 114 -33.97 -15.02 -12.66
CA ASP A 114 -34.15 -15.07 -14.12
C ASP A 114 -32.83 -15.11 -14.91
N GLY A 115 -31.67 -15.12 -14.25
CA GLY A 115 -30.36 -15.37 -14.89
C GLY A 115 -29.92 -14.33 -15.94
N SER A 116 -30.53 -13.15 -15.95
CA SER A 116 -30.45 -12.17 -17.04
C SER A 116 -29.32 -11.13 -16.90
N HIS A 117 -28.68 -11.04 -15.74
CA HIS A 117 -27.41 -10.33 -15.57
C HIS A 117 -26.28 -11.35 -15.39
N ALA A 118 -25.23 -11.23 -16.21
CA ALA A 118 -24.02 -12.04 -16.10
C ALA A 118 -23.51 -11.99 -14.66
N GLN A 119 -23.77 -13.07 -13.90
CA GLN A 119 -23.07 -13.29 -12.65
C GLN A 119 -21.60 -13.41 -13.03
N ILE A 120 -20.78 -12.45 -12.60
CA ILE A 120 -19.33 -12.66 -12.54
C ILE A 120 -19.18 -13.96 -11.75
N GLY A 121 -18.66 -15.01 -12.42
CA GLY A 121 -18.59 -16.32 -11.81
C GLY A 121 -17.77 -16.24 -10.52
N ARG A 122 -18.08 -17.09 -9.53
CA ARG A 122 -17.33 -17.13 -8.26
C ARG A 122 -15.81 -17.16 -8.47
N SER A 123 -15.36 -17.87 -9.52
CA SER A 123 -13.94 -17.91 -9.92
C SER A 123 -13.38 -16.53 -10.32
N ASP A 124 -14.15 -15.71 -11.04
CA ASP A 124 -13.73 -14.38 -11.46
C ASP A 124 -13.71 -13.41 -10.27
N GLN A 125 -14.66 -13.54 -9.33
CA GLN A 125 -14.67 -12.78 -8.08
C GLN A 125 -13.46 -13.12 -7.19
N LEU A 126 -13.13 -14.41 -7.04
CA LEU A 126 -11.94 -14.85 -6.29
C LEU A 126 -10.64 -14.38 -6.96
N ARG A 127 -10.59 -14.38 -8.29
CA ARG A 127 -9.46 -13.82 -9.05
C ARG A 127 -9.32 -12.31 -8.77
N ALA A 128 -10.42 -11.56 -8.84
CA ALA A 128 -10.43 -10.13 -8.52
C ALA A 128 -10.01 -9.84 -7.07
N ALA A 129 -10.48 -10.64 -6.11
CA ALA A 129 -10.09 -10.56 -4.70
C ALA A 129 -8.58 -10.77 -4.52
N THR A 130 -8.03 -11.79 -5.17
CA THR A 130 -6.59 -12.07 -5.15
C THR A 130 -5.79 -10.89 -5.69
N TRP A 131 -6.27 -10.25 -6.78
CA TRP A 131 -5.62 -9.08 -7.34
C TRP A 131 -5.67 -7.87 -6.41
N LEU A 132 -6.80 -7.62 -5.74
CA LEU A 132 -6.89 -6.56 -4.74
C LEU A 132 -5.88 -6.75 -3.61
N VAL A 133 -5.83 -7.95 -3.02
CA VAL A 133 -4.89 -8.27 -1.93
C VAL A 133 -3.44 -8.06 -2.37
N ARG A 134 -3.08 -8.55 -3.57
CA ARG A 134 -1.73 -8.35 -4.13
C ARG A 134 -1.42 -6.88 -4.38
N ALA A 135 -2.36 -6.12 -4.95
CA ALA A 135 -2.14 -4.71 -5.26
C ALA A 135 -1.98 -3.86 -3.99
N LEU A 136 -2.65 -4.18 -2.89
CA LEU A 136 -2.44 -3.55 -1.58
C LEU A 136 -1.04 -3.84 -1.02
N ARG A 137 -0.58 -5.10 -1.15
CA ARG A 137 0.77 -5.51 -0.73
C ARG A 137 1.85 -4.84 -1.57
N ASP A 138 1.67 -4.77 -2.89
CA ASP A 138 2.61 -4.10 -3.79
C ASP A 138 2.64 -2.59 -3.55
N ARG A 139 1.49 -1.97 -3.28
CA ARG A 139 1.42 -0.56 -2.84
C ARG A 139 2.29 -0.34 -1.60
N ALA A 140 2.15 -1.20 -0.59
CA ALA A 140 2.94 -1.10 0.64
C ALA A 140 4.45 -1.23 0.37
N ARG A 141 4.85 -2.19 -0.46
CA ARG A 141 6.25 -2.38 -0.89
C ARG A 141 6.81 -1.18 -1.65
N ILE A 142 6.04 -0.63 -2.57
CA ILE A 142 6.43 0.55 -3.35
C ILE A 142 6.63 1.73 -2.42
N TYR A 143 5.72 1.94 -1.47
CA TYR A 143 5.83 3.04 -0.52
C TYR A 143 7.01 2.87 0.43
N GLU A 144 7.29 1.65 0.92
CA GLU A 144 8.50 1.38 1.71
C GLU A 144 9.76 1.68 0.91
N THR A 145 9.82 1.19 -0.32
CA THR A 145 10.97 1.40 -1.22
C THR A 145 11.18 2.89 -1.49
N LEU A 146 10.10 3.62 -1.76
CA LEU A 146 10.12 5.05 -2.02
C LEU A 146 10.58 5.84 -0.79
N VAL A 147 10.00 5.59 0.39
CA VAL A 147 10.39 6.29 1.64
C VAL A 147 11.82 5.94 2.04
N ARG A 148 12.25 4.69 1.87
CA ARG A 148 13.65 4.31 2.09
C ARG A 148 14.59 5.10 1.19
N GLY A 149 14.27 5.21 -0.11
CA GLY A 149 15.01 6.05 -1.03
C GLY A 149 15.04 7.54 -0.63
N ILE A 150 13.91 8.08 -0.15
CA ILE A 150 13.82 9.45 0.37
C ILE A 150 14.74 9.64 1.58
N VAL A 151 14.68 8.74 2.57
CA VAL A 151 15.50 8.80 3.79
C VAL A 151 16.98 8.69 3.45
N GLU A 152 17.36 7.83 2.51
CA GLU A 152 18.78 7.70 2.13
C GLU A 152 19.32 8.92 1.39
N LEU A 153 18.51 9.53 0.51
CA LEU A 153 18.88 10.76 -0.20
C LEU A 153 18.81 12.00 0.69
N ARG A 154 17.94 11.99 1.72
CA ARG A 154 17.76 13.09 2.69
C ARG A 154 17.67 12.52 4.12
N PRO A 155 18.79 12.07 4.73
CA PRO A 155 18.77 11.43 6.06
C PRO A 155 18.16 12.30 7.16
N GLY A 156 18.28 13.63 7.05
CA GLY A 156 17.66 14.56 7.98
C GLY A 156 16.15 14.36 8.13
N ILE A 157 15.47 13.82 7.12
CA ILE A 157 14.02 13.57 7.17
C ILE A 157 13.62 12.52 8.21
N ALA A 158 14.52 11.63 8.63
CA ALA A 158 14.23 10.62 9.64
C ALA A 158 14.15 11.20 11.06
N VAL A 159 14.78 12.36 11.31
CA VAL A 159 14.95 12.95 12.66
C VAL A 159 14.34 14.35 12.80
N ILE A 160 13.71 14.86 11.74
CA ILE A 160 13.10 16.20 11.74
C ILE A 160 11.85 16.27 12.63
N HIS A 161 11.68 17.42 13.27
CA HIS A 161 10.44 17.83 13.92
C HIS A 161 9.57 18.70 13.00
N GLU A 162 10.21 19.39 12.03
CA GLU A 162 9.55 20.19 11.01
C GLU A 162 10.14 19.93 9.61
N PRO A 163 9.31 19.57 8.60
CA PRO A 163 9.84 19.21 7.26
C PRO A 163 10.29 20.39 6.39
N LYS A 164 9.97 21.63 6.77
CA LYS A 164 10.21 22.83 5.92
C LYS A 164 11.69 23.08 5.60
N GLY A 165 12.62 22.55 6.40
CA GLY A 165 14.06 22.70 6.21
C GLY A 165 14.69 21.63 5.31
N VAL A 166 13.94 20.61 4.88
CA VAL A 166 14.48 19.53 4.05
C VAL A 166 14.54 19.97 2.60
N ALA A 167 15.73 19.92 2.00
CA ALA A 167 15.91 20.25 0.59
C ALA A 167 15.04 19.35 -0.30
N PRO A 168 14.35 19.90 -1.31
CA PRO A 168 13.56 19.11 -2.26
C PRO A 168 14.38 18.01 -2.95
N LEU A 169 13.67 16.97 -3.40
CA LEU A 169 14.22 15.87 -4.19
C LEU A 169 13.77 15.97 -5.64
N GLN A 170 14.66 15.66 -6.58
CA GLN A 170 14.23 15.47 -7.97
C GLN A 170 13.62 14.08 -8.13
N LEU A 171 12.53 13.96 -8.90
CA LEU A 171 11.94 12.64 -9.19
C LEU A 171 12.95 11.70 -9.87
N ALA A 172 13.84 12.23 -10.71
CA ALA A 172 14.89 11.45 -11.36
C ALA A 172 15.91 10.84 -10.37
N GLU A 173 16.22 11.55 -9.28
CA GLU A 173 17.07 11.03 -8.20
C GLU A 173 16.38 9.85 -7.51
N LEU A 174 15.08 9.98 -7.23
CA LEU A 174 14.28 8.93 -6.64
C LEU A 174 14.15 7.71 -7.55
N VAL A 175 13.88 7.90 -8.85
CA VAL A 175 13.84 6.81 -9.84
C VAL A 175 15.16 6.06 -9.87
N THR A 176 16.28 6.78 -9.90
CA THR A 176 17.62 6.17 -9.93
C THR A 176 17.89 5.39 -8.63
N ARG A 177 17.51 5.95 -7.49
CA ARG A 177 17.75 5.34 -6.18
C ARG A 177 16.89 4.09 -5.94
N THR A 178 15.61 4.18 -6.29
CA THR A 178 14.58 3.16 -6.01
C THR A 178 14.42 2.13 -7.12
N LYS A 179 14.89 2.45 -8.33
CA LYS A 179 14.67 1.67 -9.58
C LYS A 179 13.20 1.50 -9.93
N LEU A 180 12.32 2.33 -9.39
CA LEU A 180 10.91 2.38 -9.74
C LEU A 180 10.72 3.20 -11.02
N ASP A 181 9.67 2.88 -11.79
CA ASP A 181 9.27 3.69 -12.94
C ASP A 181 8.88 5.12 -12.53
N ILE A 182 9.15 6.10 -13.38
CA ILE A 182 8.89 7.52 -13.10
C ILE A 182 7.40 7.79 -12.80
N GLU A 183 6.48 7.12 -13.50
CA GLU A 183 5.05 7.27 -13.27
C GLU A 183 4.62 6.66 -11.94
N VAL A 184 5.24 5.54 -11.54
CA VAL A 184 5.03 4.92 -10.22
C VAL A 184 5.50 5.86 -9.12
N VAL A 185 6.69 6.45 -9.27
CA VAL A 185 7.22 7.43 -8.32
C VAL A 185 6.32 8.65 -8.24
N ARG A 186 5.92 9.22 -9.39
CA ARG A 186 5.08 10.42 -9.47
C ARG A 186 3.72 10.19 -8.82
N ARG A 187 3.03 9.09 -9.13
CA ARG A 187 1.73 8.76 -8.53
C ARG A 187 1.84 8.58 -7.02
N SER A 188 2.79 7.74 -6.60
CA SER A 188 2.99 7.41 -5.18
C SER A 188 3.37 8.64 -4.36
N ALA A 189 4.35 9.42 -4.82
CA ALA A 189 4.86 10.58 -4.09
C ALA A 189 3.82 11.70 -3.91
N SER A 190 2.79 11.76 -4.76
CA SER A 190 1.72 12.78 -4.70
C SER A 190 0.79 12.64 -3.49
N VAL A 191 0.63 11.41 -2.99
CA VAL A 191 -0.31 11.07 -1.91
C VAL A 191 0.37 10.46 -0.68
N LEU A 192 1.67 10.14 -0.80
CA LEU A 192 2.46 9.49 0.24
C LEU A 192 2.48 10.30 1.55
N ARG A 193 2.15 9.61 2.64
CA ARG A 193 2.34 10.08 4.01
C ARG A 193 3.18 9.09 4.80
N PHE A 194 4.15 9.58 5.55
CA PHE A 194 4.94 8.73 6.43
C PHE A 194 5.20 9.40 7.78
N GLN A 195 5.26 8.60 8.83
CA GLN A 195 5.50 9.02 10.20
C GLN A 195 6.98 8.90 10.54
N THR A 196 7.61 9.97 11.00
CA THR A 196 8.91 9.95 11.68
C THR A 196 8.68 9.85 13.20
N PRO A 197 9.69 9.72 14.07
CA PRO A 197 9.46 9.74 15.52
C PRO A 197 8.76 11.01 16.04
N ALA A 198 8.86 12.13 15.31
CA ALA A 198 8.33 13.43 15.75
C ALA A 198 7.11 13.94 14.98
N VAL A 199 6.93 13.56 13.70
CA VAL A 199 5.92 14.20 12.85
C VAL A 199 5.45 13.31 11.68
N ILE A 200 4.21 13.51 11.25
CA ILE A 200 3.73 12.98 9.97
C ILE A 200 4.18 13.93 8.85
N VAL A 201 4.93 13.37 7.90
CA VAL A 201 5.43 14.07 6.72
C VAL A 201 4.55 13.70 5.53
N ALA A 202 4.12 14.71 4.78
CA ALA A 202 3.45 14.56 3.50
C ALA A 202 4.36 15.04 2.36
N GLY A 203 4.39 14.26 1.28
CA GLY A 203 4.97 14.67 0.01
C GLY A 203 4.14 15.75 -0.67
N VAL A 204 4.81 16.70 -1.33
CA VAL A 204 4.18 17.71 -2.19
C VAL A 204 4.95 17.76 -3.49
N LEU A 205 4.31 17.34 -4.58
CA LEU A 205 4.89 17.41 -5.91
C LEU A 205 4.65 18.79 -6.54
N GLN A 206 5.73 19.36 -7.08
CA GLN A 206 5.72 20.59 -7.87
C GLN A 206 6.56 20.35 -9.13
N GLY A 207 5.90 20.05 -10.25
CA GLY A 207 6.58 19.61 -11.47
C GLY A 207 7.31 18.27 -11.25
N ASP A 208 8.63 18.29 -11.38
CA ASP A 208 9.51 17.12 -11.17
C ASP A 208 10.24 17.16 -9.82
N GLN A 209 9.79 18.01 -8.89
CA GLN A 209 10.34 18.13 -7.55
C GLN A 209 9.36 17.62 -6.49
N LEU A 210 9.89 16.83 -5.56
CA LEU A 210 9.21 16.41 -4.34
C LEU A 210 9.71 17.25 -3.17
N SER A 211 8.81 18.05 -2.60
CA SER A 211 9.02 18.79 -1.36
C SER A 211 8.27 18.13 -0.20
N PHE A 212 8.59 18.54 1.04
CA PHE A 212 8.02 17.95 2.24
C PHE A 212 7.32 19.00 3.10
N ARG A 213 6.18 18.62 3.67
CA ARG A 213 5.46 19.43 4.67
C ARG A 213 4.93 18.55 5.80
N ARG A 214 4.56 19.18 6.90
CA ARG A 214 3.77 18.53 7.95
C ARG A 214 2.37 18.22 7.40
N ALA A 215 1.93 16.98 7.57
CA ALA A 215 0.59 16.53 7.20
C ALA A 215 -0.48 17.06 8.18
#